data_AF-A0A2E4D8Y1-F1
#
_entry.id   AF-A0A2E4D8Y1-F1
#
_cell.length_a   1.000
_cell.length_b   1.000
_cell.length_c   1.000
_cell.angle_alpha   90.00
_cell.angle_beta   90.00
_cell.angle_gamma   90.00
#
_symmetry.space_group_name_H-M   'P 1'
#
loop_
_entity.id
_entity.type
_entity.pdbx_description
1 polymer ?
#
loop_
_entity_poly.entity_id
_entity_poly.type
_entity_poly.pdbx_seq_one_letter_code
_entity_poly.pdbx_strand_id
1 'polypeptide(L)'
;MKVILTLPLFIMSLALAQVSDSTQLKTLRDVEHEIPGCPINSICDKERGKQIKEFETILKISNSEKRHQKLKTYAKNTGLPLRVLTPREPAKKENVILWDSRCKIHNPINPNDKIFQGLYITKDIPLQTKLHFDSVYLFEGDEIKEFKVPYRDKPLFMKNNKLFFLKDYDDQLYQISLNEKGKFNIENLDANVFTMAQSRRVKEVPCPENKKAVGELHTESYCQKIWDIDTNKLKLIQVFWSCP
;
A
#
# COMPACT_ATOMS: atom_id res chain seq x y z
N MET A 1 41.64 -45.87 59.68
CA MET A 1 40.24 -45.81 60.16
C MET A 1 39.97 -44.44 60.76
N LYS A 2 39.30 -43.56 60.03
CA LYS A 2 38.45 -42.50 60.58
C LYS A 2 37.48 -42.08 59.47
N VAL A 3 36.22 -42.34 59.75
CA VAL A 3 35.06 -42.22 58.89
C VAL A 3 34.76 -40.74 58.68
N ILE A 4 34.80 -40.27 57.43
CA ILE A 4 34.29 -38.94 57.06
C ILE A 4 32.87 -39.16 56.55
N LEU A 5 31.92 -38.78 57.39
CA LEU A 5 30.48 -38.87 57.16
C LEU A 5 30.09 -37.83 56.11
N THR A 6 29.52 -38.30 55.01
CA THR A 6 28.99 -37.52 53.89
C THR A 6 27.66 -36.84 54.27
N LEU A 7 27.58 -35.53 54.08
CA LEU A 7 26.35 -34.74 54.20
C LEU A 7 25.69 -34.64 52.82
N PRO A 8 24.42 -35.03 52.61
CA PRO A 8 23.76 -34.82 51.33
C PRO A 8 23.25 -33.38 51.25
N LEU A 9 23.83 -32.61 50.33
CA LEU A 9 23.38 -31.27 49.97
C LEU A 9 22.06 -31.40 49.19
N PHE A 10 20.95 -31.08 49.83
CA PHE A 10 19.63 -30.99 49.21
C PHE A 10 19.61 -29.77 48.29
N ILE A 11 19.89 -29.97 47.00
CA ILE A 11 19.69 -28.94 45.97
C ILE A 11 18.19 -28.91 45.67
N MET A 12 17.46 -28.05 46.39
CA MET A 12 16.13 -27.60 45.96
C MET A 12 16.31 -26.81 44.67
N SER A 13 16.05 -27.46 43.54
CA SER A 13 15.86 -26.81 42.26
C SER A 13 14.64 -25.89 42.34
N LEU A 14 14.88 -24.59 42.51
CA LEU A 14 13.89 -23.56 42.22
C LEU A 14 13.57 -23.65 40.72
N ALA A 15 12.47 -24.33 40.40
CA ALA A 15 11.77 -24.13 39.15
C ALA A 15 11.14 -22.73 39.18
N LEU A 16 11.91 -21.72 38.80
CA LEU A 16 11.35 -20.45 38.37
C LEU A 16 10.57 -20.72 37.09
N ALA A 17 9.28 -20.95 37.24
CA ALA A 17 8.33 -20.79 36.15
C ALA A 17 8.46 -19.35 35.65
N GLN A 18 9.21 -19.17 34.57
CA GLN A 18 9.14 -17.95 33.78
C GLN A 18 7.75 -17.94 33.15
N VAL A 19 6.78 -17.37 33.88
CA VAL A 19 5.59 -16.83 33.27
C VAL A 19 6.10 -15.74 32.34
N SER A 20 6.28 -16.10 31.06
CA SER A 20 6.52 -15.14 30.01
C SER A 20 5.24 -14.32 29.89
N ASP A 21 5.16 -13.27 30.70
CA ASP A 21 4.14 -12.24 30.59
C ASP A 21 4.39 -11.51 29.27
N SER A 22 3.88 -12.12 28.20
CA SER A 22 3.73 -11.48 26.90
C SER A 22 2.51 -10.57 26.97
N THR A 23 2.53 -9.61 27.88
CA THR A 23 1.66 -8.45 27.81
C THR A 23 2.11 -7.67 26.58
N GLN A 24 1.57 -8.06 25.41
CA GLN A 24 1.65 -7.28 24.20
C GLN A 24 1.18 -5.88 24.57
N LEU A 25 2.13 -4.94 24.62
CA LEU A 25 1.85 -3.53 24.84
C LEU A 25 0.82 -3.13 23.79
N LYS A 26 -0.44 -2.91 24.19
CA LYS A 26 -1.48 -2.44 23.27
C LYS A 26 -0.98 -1.12 22.69
N THR A 27 -0.95 -1.02 21.38
CA THR A 27 -0.58 0.23 20.73
C THR A 27 -1.71 1.24 20.96
N LEU A 28 -1.43 2.55 20.92
CA LEU A 28 -2.46 3.59 21.03
C LEU A 28 -3.62 3.34 20.06
N ARG A 29 -3.32 2.88 18.84
CA ARG A 29 -4.32 2.50 17.83
C ARG A 29 -5.22 1.32 18.25
N ASP A 30 -4.72 0.36 19.02
CA ASP A 30 -5.54 -0.76 19.53
C ASP A 30 -6.57 -0.30 20.59
N VAL A 31 -6.45 0.94 21.09
CA VAL A 31 -7.37 1.56 22.05
C VAL A 31 -8.31 2.56 21.37
N GLU A 32 -7.88 3.17 20.26
CA GLU A 32 -8.62 4.23 19.54
C GLU A 32 -9.71 3.70 18.60
N HIS A 33 -9.73 2.40 18.31
CA HIS A 33 -10.75 1.78 17.47
C HIS A 33 -11.22 0.44 18.08
N GLU A 34 -12.52 0.19 18.12
CA GLU A 34 -13.09 -1.05 18.72
C GLU A 34 -12.58 -2.33 18.05
N ILE A 35 -12.16 -2.21 16.79
CA ILE A 35 -11.65 -3.30 15.96
C ILE A 35 -10.15 -3.08 15.72
N PRO A 36 -9.28 -3.93 16.30
CA PRO A 36 -7.83 -3.85 16.11
C PRO A 36 -7.43 -3.90 14.64
N GLY A 37 -6.48 -3.05 14.24
CA GLY A 37 -5.96 -2.95 12.87
C GLY A 37 -6.78 -2.08 11.93
N CYS A 38 -7.99 -1.65 12.31
CA CYS A 38 -8.74 -0.69 11.51
C CYS A 38 -8.15 0.72 11.68
N PRO A 39 -8.01 1.50 10.60
CA PRO A 39 -7.62 2.91 10.70
C PRO A 39 -8.59 3.71 11.58
N ILE A 40 -8.07 4.72 12.28
CA ILE A 40 -8.87 5.63 13.10
C ILE A 40 -9.90 6.34 12.21
N ASN A 41 -11.12 6.52 12.72
CA ASN A 41 -12.25 7.14 12.01
C ASN A 41 -12.62 6.43 10.70
N SER A 42 -12.41 5.12 10.62
CA SER A 42 -12.83 4.31 9.47
C SER A 42 -14.07 3.47 9.76
N ILE A 43 -14.80 3.14 8.70
CA ILE A 43 -15.81 2.08 8.69
C ILE A 43 -15.08 0.84 8.23
N CYS A 44 -14.91 -0.11 9.15
CA CYS A 44 -14.09 -1.28 8.98
C CYS A 44 -14.72 -2.45 9.73
N ASP A 45 -14.59 -3.67 9.19
CA ASP A 45 -15.04 -4.88 9.87
C ASP A 45 -13.87 -5.64 10.53
N LYS A 46 -14.21 -6.67 11.32
CA LYS A 46 -13.23 -7.47 12.04
C LYS A 46 -12.28 -8.24 11.13
N GLU A 47 -12.74 -8.69 9.96
CA GLU A 47 -11.91 -9.44 9.03
C GLU A 47 -10.85 -8.54 8.39
N ARG A 48 -11.27 -7.37 7.90
CA ARG A 48 -10.40 -6.37 7.30
C ARG A 48 -9.43 -5.80 8.32
N GLY A 49 -9.88 -5.52 9.55
CA GLY A 49 -8.98 -5.12 10.64
C GLY A 49 -7.88 -6.15 10.90
N LYS A 50 -8.23 -7.45 10.91
CA LYS A 50 -7.24 -8.54 11.04
C LYS A 50 -6.25 -8.57 9.88
N GLN A 51 -6.72 -8.43 8.64
CA GLN A 51 -5.87 -8.40 7.45
C GLN A 51 -4.89 -7.22 7.50
N ILE A 52 -5.36 -6.02 7.83
CA ILE A 52 -4.49 -4.85 8.00
C ILE A 52 -3.47 -5.07 9.12
N LYS A 53 -3.90 -5.60 10.28
CA LYS A 53 -2.99 -5.88 11.39
C LYS A 53 -1.90 -6.88 11.00
N GLU A 54 -2.23 -7.92 10.24
CA GLU A 54 -1.25 -8.88 9.71
C GLU A 54 -0.27 -8.19 8.75
N PHE A 55 -0.79 -7.38 7.83
CA PHE A 55 0.03 -6.60 6.90
C PHE A 55 1.01 -5.66 7.62
N GLU A 56 0.53 -4.91 8.60
CA GLU A 56 1.35 -4.04 9.46
C GLU A 56 2.41 -4.82 10.23
N THR A 57 2.05 -5.99 10.78
CA THR A 57 2.99 -6.86 11.48
C THR A 57 4.12 -7.31 10.56
N ILE A 58 3.81 -7.64 9.30
CA ILE A 58 4.81 -8.00 8.30
C ILE A 58 5.71 -6.80 7.99
N LEU A 59 5.15 -5.60 7.81
CA LEU A 59 5.91 -4.40 7.48
C LEU A 59 6.94 -4.02 8.57
N LYS A 60 6.60 -4.27 9.84
CA LYS A 60 7.47 -4.03 11.00
C LYS A 60 8.64 -5.02 11.15
N ILE A 61 8.75 -6.04 10.30
CA ILE A 61 9.90 -6.97 10.33
C ILE A 61 11.17 -6.22 9.90
N SER A 62 12.16 -6.11 10.81
CA SER A 62 13.40 -5.36 10.57
C SER A 62 14.30 -5.98 9.48
N ASN A 63 14.30 -7.31 9.34
CA ASN A 63 15.06 -7.98 8.28
C ASN A 63 14.34 -7.82 6.93
N SER A 64 14.96 -7.07 6.00
CA SER A 64 14.36 -6.69 4.72
C SER A 64 13.99 -7.89 3.83
N GLU A 65 14.85 -8.90 3.75
CA GLU A 65 14.63 -10.08 2.92
C GLU A 65 13.47 -10.93 3.48
N LYS A 66 13.47 -11.19 4.80
CA LYS A 66 12.37 -11.89 5.47
C LYS A 66 11.05 -11.13 5.32
N ARG A 67 11.08 -9.81 5.46
CA ARG A 67 9.92 -8.93 5.23
C ARG A 67 9.41 -9.06 3.80
N HIS A 68 10.29 -8.95 2.80
CA HIS A 68 9.93 -9.09 1.40
C HIS A 68 9.26 -10.45 1.11
N GLN A 69 9.85 -11.55 1.57
CA GLN A 69 9.29 -12.90 1.40
C GLN A 69 7.90 -13.05 2.04
N LYS A 70 7.72 -12.50 3.25
CA LYS A 70 6.42 -12.50 3.94
C LYS A 70 5.39 -11.63 3.23
N LEU A 71 5.77 -10.43 2.77
CA LEU A 71 4.90 -9.56 1.98
C LEU A 71 4.47 -10.23 0.67
N LYS A 72 5.39 -10.88 -0.04
CA LYS A 72 5.10 -11.60 -1.28
C LYS A 72 4.10 -12.73 -1.04
N THR A 73 4.26 -13.47 0.05
CA THR A 73 3.33 -14.54 0.46
C THR A 73 1.95 -13.97 0.81
N TYR A 74 1.92 -12.89 1.59
CA TYR A 74 0.69 -12.20 1.97
C TYR A 74 -0.06 -11.66 0.75
N ALA A 75 0.64 -10.99 -0.17
CA ALA A 75 0.06 -10.47 -1.41
C ALA A 75 -0.57 -11.59 -2.27
N LYS A 76 0.06 -12.77 -2.33
CA LYS A 76 -0.46 -13.93 -3.07
C LYS A 76 -1.72 -14.52 -2.42
N ASN A 77 -1.73 -14.64 -1.10
CA ASN A 77 -2.78 -15.34 -0.36
C ASN A 77 -3.98 -14.44 -0.07
N THR A 78 -3.71 -13.24 0.40
CA THR A 78 -4.71 -12.28 0.89
C THR A 78 -4.92 -11.12 -0.08
N GLY A 79 -3.83 -10.60 -0.64
CA GLY A 79 -3.84 -9.36 -1.43
C GLY A 79 -3.09 -8.23 -0.74
N LEU A 80 -3.08 -7.04 -1.34
CA LEU A 80 -2.51 -5.82 -0.77
C LEU A 80 -3.60 -4.77 -0.52
N PRO A 81 -3.50 -3.99 0.56
CA PRO A 81 -4.39 -2.85 0.78
C PRO A 81 -4.05 -1.73 -0.22
N LEU A 82 -4.92 -1.53 -1.20
CA LEU A 82 -4.79 -0.49 -2.21
C LEU A 82 -5.78 0.65 -1.94
N ARG A 83 -5.31 1.89 -2.11
CA ARG A 83 -6.17 3.07 -2.00
C ARG A 83 -7.12 3.15 -3.20
N VAL A 84 -8.38 3.45 -2.93
CA VAL A 84 -9.43 3.67 -3.93
C VAL A 84 -10.32 4.84 -3.54
N LEU A 85 -11.02 5.40 -4.52
CA LEU A 85 -12.20 6.22 -4.29
C LEU A 85 -13.46 5.39 -4.58
N THR A 86 -14.54 5.59 -3.84
CA THR A 86 -15.76 4.81 -4.08
C THR A 86 -17.00 5.47 -3.47
N PRO A 87 -18.18 5.37 -4.11
CA PRO A 87 -19.44 5.58 -3.42
C PRO A 87 -19.65 4.54 -2.30
N ARG A 88 -20.58 4.82 -1.38
CA ARG A 88 -20.80 3.95 -0.21
C ARG A 88 -21.31 2.55 -0.56
N GLU A 89 -22.22 2.43 -1.52
CA GLU A 89 -22.84 1.13 -1.84
C GLU A 89 -21.86 0.13 -2.48
N PRO A 90 -21.07 0.50 -3.51
CA PRO A 90 -19.99 -0.36 -4.00
C PRO A 90 -18.99 -0.76 -2.90
N ALA A 91 -18.66 0.16 -2.00
CA ALA A 91 -17.72 -0.10 -0.93
C ALA A 91 -18.21 -1.16 0.06
N LYS A 92 -19.50 -1.13 0.42
CA LYS A 92 -20.11 -2.17 1.26
C LYS A 92 -20.04 -3.54 0.57
N LYS A 93 -20.37 -3.58 -0.72
CA LYS A 93 -20.37 -4.83 -1.51
C LYS A 93 -18.98 -5.46 -1.62
N GLU A 94 -17.95 -4.63 -1.83
CA GLU A 94 -16.56 -5.06 -1.99
C GLU A 94 -15.81 -5.16 -0.64
N ASN A 95 -16.51 -4.90 0.46
CA ASN A 95 -15.99 -4.87 1.82
C ASN A 95 -14.71 -4.00 1.95
N VAL A 96 -14.82 -2.76 1.49
CA VAL A 96 -13.74 -1.75 1.52
C VAL A 96 -13.73 -1.08 2.90
N ILE A 97 -12.54 -0.87 3.46
CA ILE A 97 -12.37 -0.03 4.64
C ILE A 97 -12.54 1.43 4.21
N LEU A 98 -13.51 2.16 4.75
CA LEU A 98 -13.86 3.50 4.28
C LEU A 98 -13.54 4.58 5.29
N TRP A 99 -13.19 5.77 4.80
CA TRP A 99 -13.22 6.99 5.59
C TRP A 99 -13.61 8.18 4.72
N ASP A 100 -14.02 9.26 5.39
CA ASP A 100 -14.44 10.48 4.72
C ASP A 100 -13.30 11.16 3.98
N SER A 101 -13.54 11.53 2.71
CA SER A 101 -12.61 12.39 1.99
C SER A 101 -12.73 13.82 2.48
N ARG A 102 -11.60 14.48 2.72
CA ARG A 102 -11.55 15.93 3.03
C ARG A 102 -11.72 16.81 1.78
N CYS A 103 -11.73 16.22 0.58
CA CYS A 103 -11.87 16.97 -0.65
C CYS A 103 -13.30 17.46 -0.85
N LYS A 104 -13.47 18.74 -1.20
CA LYS A 104 -14.78 19.33 -1.50
C LYS A 104 -15.47 18.67 -2.70
N ILE A 105 -14.70 18.19 -3.68
CA ILE A 105 -15.23 17.46 -4.84
C ILE A 105 -15.84 16.12 -4.40
N HIS A 106 -15.20 15.45 -3.43
CA HIS A 106 -15.65 14.13 -2.94
C HIS A 106 -16.65 14.22 -1.78
N ASN A 107 -16.72 15.36 -1.11
CA ASN A 107 -17.63 15.61 0.00
C ASN A 107 -18.53 16.83 -0.32
N PRO A 108 -19.38 16.73 -1.35
CA PRO A 108 -20.31 17.79 -1.70
C PRO A 108 -21.40 17.97 -0.64
N ILE A 109 -22.13 19.09 -0.72
CA ILE A 109 -23.23 19.40 0.20
C ILE A 109 -24.33 18.34 0.12
N ASN A 110 -24.61 17.82 -1.08
CA ASN A 110 -25.52 16.69 -1.27
C ASN A 110 -24.83 15.37 -0.85
N PRO A 111 -25.25 14.73 0.26
CA PRO A 111 -24.56 13.54 0.76
C PRO A 111 -24.70 12.31 -0.14
N ASN A 112 -25.67 12.29 -1.06
CA ASN A 112 -25.88 11.16 -1.98
C ASN A 112 -24.76 11.05 -3.04
N ASP A 113 -24.07 12.15 -3.32
CA ASP A 113 -22.98 12.21 -4.29
C ASP A 113 -21.60 12.05 -3.63
N LYS A 114 -21.58 11.70 -2.33
CA LYS A 114 -20.35 11.59 -1.55
C LYS A 114 -19.50 10.41 -2.03
N ILE A 115 -18.24 10.74 -2.31
CA ILE A 115 -17.17 9.80 -2.64
C ILE A 115 -16.27 9.63 -1.43
N PHE A 116 -16.10 8.38 -1.02
CA PHE A 116 -15.28 8.01 0.12
C PHE A 116 -13.88 7.62 -0.35
N GLN A 117 -12.90 7.83 0.51
CA GLN A 117 -11.61 7.16 0.36
C GLN A 117 -11.71 5.78 1.00
N GLY A 118 -10.96 4.81 0.49
CA GLY A 118 -10.88 3.52 1.14
C GLY A 118 -9.63 2.71 0.87
N LEU A 119 -9.45 1.67 1.66
CA LEU A 119 -8.51 0.58 1.41
C LEU A 119 -9.27 -0.65 0.93
N TYR A 120 -8.98 -1.05 -0.30
CA TYR A 120 -9.46 -2.29 -0.89
C TYR A 120 -8.33 -3.31 -0.89
N ILE A 121 -8.54 -4.42 -0.18
CA ILE A 121 -7.57 -5.53 -0.14
C ILE A 121 -7.91 -6.50 -1.26
N THR A 122 -7.04 -6.54 -2.27
CA THR A 122 -7.22 -7.32 -3.49
C THR A 122 -5.89 -7.91 -3.94
N LYS A 123 -5.88 -8.88 -4.88
CA LYS A 123 -4.66 -9.48 -5.46
C LYS A 123 -4.23 -8.81 -6.78
N ASP A 124 -5.16 -8.07 -7.37
CA ASP A 124 -5.03 -7.37 -8.64
C ASP A 124 -6.06 -6.23 -8.68
N ILE A 125 -5.84 -5.23 -9.52
CA ILE A 125 -6.83 -4.17 -9.74
C ILE A 125 -7.89 -4.70 -10.71
N PRO A 126 -9.14 -4.90 -10.26
CA PRO A 126 -10.19 -5.43 -11.12
C PRO A 126 -10.49 -4.45 -12.27
N LEU A 127 -10.54 -4.95 -13.50
CA LEU A 127 -10.86 -4.13 -14.68
C LEU A 127 -12.32 -3.67 -14.70
N GLN A 128 -13.21 -4.46 -14.11
CA GLN A 128 -14.65 -4.19 -14.04
C GLN A 128 -15.06 -4.04 -12.59
N THR A 129 -14.89 -2.84 -12.06
CA THR A 129 -15.31 -2.51 -10.69
C THR A 129 -15.95 -1.14 -10.66
N LYS A 130 -16.83 -0.95 -9.67
CA LYS A 130 -17.35 0.37 -9.32
C LYS A 130 -16.43 1.13 -8.37
N LEU A 131 -15.33 0.50 -7.93
CA LEU A 131 -14.26 1.17 -7.21
C LEU A 131 -13.42 1.98 -8.19
N HIS A 132 -13.15 3.22 -7.84
CA HIS A 132 -12.36 4.12 -8.68
C HIS A 132 -10.89 4.03 -8.32
N PHE A 133 -10.11 3.56 -9.30
CA PHE A 133 -8.66 3.59 -9.34
C PHE A 133 -8.19 4.72 -10.25
N ASP A 134 -7.05 5.32 -9.91
CA ASP A 134 -6.44 6.33 -10.76
C ASP A 134 -5.92 5.69 -12.06
N SER A 135 -5.66 6.52 -13.06
CA SER A 135 -5.08 6.09 -14.33
C SER A 135 -3.78 6.83 -14.59
N VAL A 136 -2.78 6.11 -15.09
CA VAL A 136 -1.54 6.68 -15.63
C VAL A 136 -1.53 6.40 -17.12
N TYR A 137 -1.38 7.45 -17.91
CA TYR A 137 -1.31 7.35 -19.37
C TYR A 137 0.13 7.51 -19.82
N LEU A 138 0.68 6.48 -20.46
CA LEU A 138 2.01 6.47 -21.05
C LEU A 138 1.92 6.82 -22.54
N PHE A 139 2.67 7.82 -22.99
CA PHE A 139 2.70 8.25 -24.38
C PHE A 139 3.91 7.63 -25.10
N GLU A 140 3.63 6.84 -26.15
CA GLU A 140 4.64 6.21 -27.00
C GLU A 140 4.39 6.56 -28.48
N GLY A 141 4.85 7.74 -28.89
CA GLY A 141 4.49 8.29 -30.21
C GLY A 141 2.98 8.59 -30.23
N ASP A 142 2.27 7.97 -31.16
CA ASP A 142 0.81 8.11 -31.29
C ASP A 142 0.03 7.13 -30.39
N GLU A 143 0.70 6.13 -29.81
CA GLU A 143 0.06 5.16 -28.91
C GLU A 143 -0.03 5.72 -27.48
N ILE A 144 -1.20 5.57 -26.86
CA ILE A 144 -1.42 5.90 -25.44
C ILE A 144 -1.79 4.63 -24.70
N LYS A 145 -0.90 4.19 -23.80
CA LYS A 145 -1.13 3.03 -22.93
C LYS A 145 -1.68 3.48 -21.59
N GLU A 146 -2.72 2.79 -21.12
CA GLU A 146 -3.36 3.08 -19.83
C GLU A 146 -2.96 2.04 -18.78
N PHE A 147 -2.56 2.53 -17.61
CA PHE A 147 -2.33 1.71 -16.43
C PHE A 147 -3.30 2.15 -15.34
N LYS A 148 -4.14 1.24 -14.84
CA LYS A 148 -4.90 1.47 -13.61
C LYS A 148 -3.97 1.38 -12.41
N VAL A 149 -4.01 2.36 -11.51
CA VAL A 149 -3.12 2.44 -10.34
C VAL A 149 -3.92 2.79 -9.09
N PRO A 150 -3.42 2.46 -7.88
CA PRO A 150 -4.08 2.87 -6.65
C PRO A 150 -4.22 4.39 -6.57
N TYR A 151 -5.31 4.86 -5.96
CA TYR A 151 -5.58 6.28 -5.77
C TYR A 151 -4.40 6.96 -5.05
N ARG A 152 -3.96 8.11 -5.58
CA ARG A 152 -2.80 8.93 -5.13
C ARG A 152 -1.42 8.33 -5.38
N ASP A 153 -1.31 7.15 -5.98
CA ASP A 153 -0.02 6.58 -6.28
C ASP A 153 0.55 7.14 -7.58
N LYS A 154 1.85 7.46 -7.56
CA LYS A 154 2.57 7.99 -8.71
C LYS A 154 3.77 7.09 -8.99
N PRO A 155 3.92 6.56 -10.21
CA PRO A 155 5.05 5.70 -10.54
C PRO A 155 6.34 6.51 -10.53
N LEU A 156 7.44 5.84 -10.22
CA LEU A 156 8.78 6.44 -10.21
C LEU A 156 9.56 6.13 -11.49
N PHE A 157 9.40 4.92 -12.01
CA PHE A 157 10.07 4.45 -13.22
C PHE A 157 9.30 3.29 -13.86
N MET A 158 9.79 2.86 -15.03
CA MET A 158 9.33 1.69 -15.76
C MET A 158 10.44 0.66 -15.94
N LYS A 159 10.04 -0.62 -15.91
CA LYS A 159 10.89 -1.77 -16.25
C LYS A 159 10.01 -2.96 -16.65
N ASN A 160 10.39 -3.70 -17.67
CA ASN A 160 9.67 -4.83 -18.26
C ASN A 160 8.20 -4.52 -18.55
N ASN A 161 7.91 -3.34 -19.13
CA ASN A 161 6.56 -2.84 -19.36
C ASN A 161 5.65 -2.81 -18.11
N LYS A 162 6.26 -2.55 -16.95
CA LYS A 162 5.55 -2.33 -15.67
C LYS A 162 5.93 -1.00 -15.08
N LEU A 163 4.97 -0.35 -14.45
CA LEU A 163 5.18 0.80 -13.58
C LEU A 163 5.68 0.33 -12.22
N PHE A 164 6.67 1.02 -11.65
CA PHE A 164 7.19 0.74 -10.31
C PHE A 164 6.88 1.88 -9.34
N PHE A 165 6.48 1.50 -8.13
CA PHE A 165 6.07 2.42 -7.07
C PHE A 165 6.84 2.11 -5.79
N LEU A 166 7.24 3.18 -5.10
CA LEU A 166 7.65 3.10 -3.70
C LEU A 166 6.44 3.48 -2.86
N LYS A 167 5.98 2.53 -2.06
CA LYS A 167 4.81 2.67 -1.21
C LYS A 167 5.26 2.98 0.20
N ASP A 168 4.55 3.90 0.84
CA ASP A 168 4.68 4.23 2.24
C ASP A 168 3.39 3.83 2.97
N TYR A 169 3.54 3.06 4.04
CA TYR A 169 2.48 2.75 4.97
C TYR A 169 3.05 2.85 6.38
N ASP A 170 2.64 3.87 7.13
CA ASP A 170 3.02 4.07 8.53
C ASP A 170 4.56 4.08 8.73
N ASP A 171 5.25 4.88 7.92
CA ASP A 171 6.71 5.00 7.86
C ASP A 171 7.45 3.71 7.44
N GLN A 172 6.71 2.71 6.96
CA GLN A 172 7.29 1.48 6.40
C GLN A 172 7.20 1.50 4.88
N LEU A 173 8.38 1.49 4.25
CA LEU A 173 8.51 1.47 2.80
C LEU A 173 8.47 0.05 2.24
N TYR A 174 7.72 -0.14 1.16
CA TYR A 174 7.73 -1.36 0.36
C TYR A 174 7.57 -1.03 -1.13
N GLN A 175 7.95 -1.97 -1.99
CA GLN A 175 8.00 -1.74 -3.42
C GLN A 175 6.98 -2.61 -4.13
N ILE A 176 6.26 -2.02 -5.08
CA ILE A 176 5.36 -2.77 -5.96
C ILE A 176 5.63 -2.45 -7.43
N SER A 177 5.48 -3.46 -8.28
CA SER A 177 5.33 -3.27 -9.73
C SER A 177 3.87 -3.45 -10.12
N LEU A 178 3.44 -2.82 -11.21
CA LEU A 178 2.09 -2.93 -11.75
C LEU A 178 2.14 -2.95 -13.28
N ASN A 179 1.42 -3.88 -13.91
CA ASN A 179 1.31 -3.94 -15.38
C ASN A 179 0.00 -3.31 -15.88
N GLU A 180 -0.12 -3.14 -17.20
CA GLU A 180 -1.32 -2.58 -17.86
C GLU A 180 -2.63 -3.30 -17.49
N LYS A 181 -2.54 -4.58 -17.11
CA LYS A 181 -3.70 -5.40 -16.73
C LYS A 181 -4.09 -5.24 -15.25
N GLY A 182 -3.47 -4.33 -14.51
CA GLY A 182 -3.75 -4.11 -13.09
C GLY A 182 -3.15 -5.16 -12.15
N LYS A 183 -2.35 -6.11 -12.67
CA LYS A 183 -1.66 -7.10 -11.83
C LYS A 183 -0.42 -6.47 -11.22
N PHE A 184 -0.34 -6.53 -9.90
CA PHE A 184 0.83 -6.06 -9.16
C PHE A 184 1.64 -7.19 -8.53
N ASN A 185 2.90 -6.91 -8.20
CA ASN A 185 3.78 -7.82 -7.47
C ASN A 185 4.55 -7.05 -6.41
N ILE A 186 4.91 -7.72 -5.32
CA ILE A 186 5.89 -7.22 -4.36
C ILE A 186 7.28 -7.37 -4.96
N GLU A 187 8.05 -6.29 -4.94
CA GLU A 187 9.39 -6.20 -5.52
C GLU A 187 10.46 -5.99 -4.42
N ASN A 188 11.72 -6.27 -4.75
CA ASN A 188 12.88 -6.02 -3.90
C ASN A 188 14.06 -5.55 -4.75
N LEU A 189 13.91 -4.39 -5.38
CA LEU A 189 14.99 -3.76 -6.13
C LEU A 189 15.89 -2.96 -5.19
N ASP A 190 17.14 -2.84 -5.60
CA ASP A 190 18.16 -2.04 -4.91
C ASP A 190 17.71 -0.58 -4.74
N ALA A 191 17.97 -0.01 -3.57
CA ALA A 191 17.58 1.37 -3.24
C ALA A 191 18.17 2.39 -4.22
N ASN A 192 19.35 2.13 -4.78
CA ASN A 192 19.98 3.01 -5.77
C ASN A 192 19.16 3.14 -7.05
N VAL A 193 18.38 2.12 -7.41
CA VAL A 193 17.47 2.19 -8.57
C VAL A 193 16.40 3.26 -8.33
N PHE A 194 15.81 3.30 -7.13
CA PHE A 194 14.81 4.29 -6.76
C PHE A 194 15.41 5.69 -6.65
N THR A 195 16.60 5.82 -6.05
CA THR A 195 17.34 7.09 -5.99
C THR A 195 17.63 7.62 -7.39
N MET A 196 18.09 6.76 -8.30
CA MET A 196 18.37 7.13 -9.69
C MET A 196 17.10 7.48 -10.47
N ALA A 197 16.02 6.72 -10.29
CA ALA A 197 14.73 7.04 -10.89
C ALA A 197 14.22 8.40 -10.42
N GLN A 198 14.36 8.71 -9.13
CA GLN A 198 13.90 9.97 -8.57
C GLN A 198 14.75 11.16 -9.05
N SER A 199 16.07 11.00 -9.21
CA SER A 199 16.95 12.05 -9.73
C SER A 199 16.74 12.33 -11.22
N ARG A 200 16.37 11.30 -12.01
CA ARG A 200 16.09 11.44 -13.45
C ARG A 200 14.66 11.92 -13.74
N ARG A 201 13.75 11.84 -12.78
CA ARG A 201 12.35 12.23 -12.97
C ARG A 201 12.24 13.73 -13.22
N VAL A 202 11.57 14.11 -14.31
CA VAL A 202 11.26 15.51 -14.63
C VAL A 202 9.77 15.75 -14.41
N LYS A 203 9.42 16.58 -13.44
CA LYS A 203 8.02 16.91 -13.13
C LYS A 203 7.52 18.06 -14.01
N GLU A 204 6.19 18.17 -14.13
CA GLU A 204 5.50 19.33 -14.70
C GLU A 204 5.99 19.73 -16.10
N VAL A 205 6.09 18.74 -16.98
CA VAL A 205 6.38 18.98 -18.40
C VAL A 205 5.09 19.25 -19.17
N PRO A 206 5.14 19.98 -20.30
CA PRO A 206 3.97 20.14 -21.17
C PRO A 206 3.39 18.78 -21.59
N CYS A 207 2.07 18.65 -21.44
CA CYS A 207 1.33 17.50 -21.96
C CYS A 207 1.12 17.63 -23.47
N PRO A 208 1.08 16.51 -24.21
CA PRO A 208 0.74 16.51 -25.63
C PRO A 208 -0.73 16.91 -25.84
N GLU A 209 -1.08 17.29 -27.07
CA GLU A 209 -2.44 17.73 -27.41
C GLU A 209 -3.48 16.62 -27.21
N ASN A 210 -3.10 15.36 -27.45
CA ASN A 210 -3.94 14.17 -27.27
C ASN A 210 -4.03 13.69 -25.81
N LYS A 211 -3.71 14.55 -24.83
CA LYS A 211 -3.84 14.22 -23.40
C LYS A 211 -5.27 13.83 -23.03
N LYS A 212 -5.41 12.99 -22.02
CA LYS A 212 -6.73 12.60 -21.50
C LYS A 212 -7.34 13.74 -20.68
N ALA A 213 -8.65 13.92 -20.79
CA ALA A 213 -9.36 14.94 -20.04
C ALA A 213 -9.36 14.61 -18.54
N VAL A 214 -9.41 15.67 -17.72
CA VAL A 214 -9.61 15.53 -16.26
C VAL A 214 -11.06 15.10 -16.03
N GLY A 215 -11.25 13.99 -15.33
CA GLY A 215 -12.57 13.48 -14.95
C GLY A 215 -13.15 14.21 -13.73
N GLU A 216 -14.35 13.80 -13.31
CA GLU A 216 -15.09 14.44 -12.20
C GLU A 216 -14.48 14.21 -10.81
N LEU A 217 -13.56 13.26 -10.67
CA LEU A 217 -12.94 12.87 -9.39
C LEU A 217 -11.54 13.48 -9.17
N HIS A 218 -11.11 14.34 -10.09
CA HIS A 218 -9.79 14.97 -10.03
C HIS A 218 -9.91 16.46 -10.27
N THR A 219 -9.02 17.24 -9.65
CA THR A 219 -8.99 18.69 -9.88
C THR A 219 -8.27 19.00 -11.18
N GLU A 220 -7.18 18.30 -11.45
CA GLU A 220 -6.25 18.61 -12.53
C GLU A 220 -5.55 17.35 -13.04
N SER A 221 -4.79 17.48 -14.12
CA SER A 221 -3.81 16.49 -14.55
C SER A 221 -2.55 17.20 -15.00
N TYR A 222 -1.42 16.51 -14.89
CA TYR A 222 -0.13 17.04 -15.32
C TYR A 222 0.73 15.92 -15.91
N CYS A 223 1.69 16.32 -16.74
CA CYS A 223 2.63 15.38 -17.32
C CYS A 223 3.97 15.44 -16.60
N GLN A 224 4.62 14.29 -16.53
CA GLN A 224 5.97 14.13 -16.01
C GLN A 224 6.71 13.09 -16.85
N LYS A 225 8.04 13.17 -16.85
CA LYS A 225 8.88 12.16 -17.46
C LYS A 225 9.44 11.23 -16.39
N ILE A 226 9.23 9.93 -16.57
CA ILE A 226 9.79 8.88 -15.70
C ILE A 226 10.85 8.09 -16.46
N TRP A 227 11.81 7.53 -15.73
CA TRP A 227 12.88 6.74 -16.34
C TRP A 227 12.37 5.35 -16.73
N ASP A 228 12.66 4.93 -17.94
CA ASP A 228 12.51 3.55 -18.39
C ASP A 228 13.89 2.89 -18.34
N ILE A 229 14.02 1.89 -17.46
CA ILE A 229 15.28 1.21 -17.19
C ILE A 229 15.74 0.40 -18.39
N ASP A 230 14.81 -0.22 -19.12
CA ASP A 230 15.16 -1.15 -20.20
C ASP A 230 15.71 -0.39 -21.41
N THR A 231 15.11 0.77 -21.72
CA THR A 231 15.54 1.61 -22.85
C THR A 231 16.54 2.70 -22.44
N ASN A 232 16.78 2.87 -21.15
CA ASN A 232 17.56 3.95 -20.55
C ASN A 232 17.08 5.37 -20.96
N LYS A 233 15.81 5.51 -21.36
CA LYS A 233 15.22 6.77 -21.82
C LYS A 233 14.18 7.30 -20.83
N LEU A 234 13.85 8.56 -20.97
CA LEU A 234 12.73 9.16 -20.26
C LEU A 234 11.44 8.97 -21.06
N LYS A 235 10.42 8.42 -20.41
CA LYS A 235 9.07 8.21 -20.96
C LYS A 235 8.11 9.24 -20.40
N LEU A 236 7.27 9.80 -21.26
CA LEU A 236 6.27 10.79 -20.87
C LEU A 236 5.03 10.08 -20.34
N ILE A 237 4.59 10.47 -19.15
CA ILE A 237 3.33 10.01 -18.57
C ILE A 237 2.44 11.19 -18.17
N GLN A 238 1.13 11.02 -18.27
CA GLN A 238 0.13 11.87 -17.65
C GLN A 238 -0.38 11.19 -16.38
N VAL A 239 -0.47 11.97 -15.30
CA VAL A 239 -1.05 11.56 -14.02
C VAL A 239 -2.09 12.58 -13.59
N PHE A 240 -3.08 12.12 -12.82
CA PHE A 240 -4.11 13.01 -12.27
C PHE A 240 -3.71 13.52 -10.90
N TRP A 241 -4.10 14.77 -10.65
CA TRP A 241 -3.97 15.38 -9.34
C TRP A 241 -5.11 14.89 -8.45
N SER A 242 -4.79 13.94 -7.60
CA SER A 242 -5.68 13.49 -6.54
C SER A 242 -5.87 14.60 -5.49
N CYS A 243 -7.08 14.78 -4.98
CA CYS A 243 -7.31 15.76 -3.93
C CYS A 243 -6.43 15.49 -2.70
N PRO A 244 -5.91 16.55 -2.03
CA PRO A 244 -5.13 16.43 -0.81
C PRO A 244 -5.85 15.67 0.32
#